data_AF-A0A844M509-F1
#
_entry.id   AF-A0A844M509-F1
#
_cell.length_a   1.000
_cell.length_b   1.000
_cell.length_c   1.000
_cell.angle_alpha   90.00
_cell.angle_beta   90.00
_cell.angle_gamma   90.00
#
_symmetry.space_group_name_H-M   'P 1'
#
loop_
_entity.id
_entity.type
_entity.pdbx_description
1 polymer ?
#
loop_
_entity_poly.entity_id
_entity_poly.type
_entity_poly.pdbx_seq_one_letter_code
_entity_poly.pdbx_strand_id
1 'polypeptide(L)'
;MIFAIDRTQWRSQNVFIISLIEQKRAIPVYWILLPKRGCSNLGEQKKLIRPLLRLFKGYRILLLGDREFHSIKLAHWLHSKGIEFVLHQKQGTYIRQENESYQRLQSLG
;
A
#
# COMPACT_ATOMS: atom_id res chain seq x y z
N MET A 1 -12.81 -5.63 6.01
CA MET A 1 -12.72 -5.73 4.54
C MET A 1 -11.26 -5.66 4.12
N ILE A 2 -10.86 -6.48 3.16
CA ILE A 2 -9.47 -6.56 2.71
C ILE A 2 -9.36 -5.90 1.34
N PHE A 3 -8.46 -4.94 1.21
CA PHE A 3 -8.18 -4.28 -0.06
C PHE A 3 -6.72 -4.49 -0.42
N ALA A 4 -6.44 -4.67 -1.72
CA ALA A 4 -5.09 -4.74 -2.24
C ALA A 4 -4.84 -3.57 -3.19
N ILE A 5 -3.67 -2.95 -3.06
CA ILE A 5 -3.16 -2.00 -4.06
C ILE A 5 -2.20 -2.72 -5.00
N ASP A 6 -2.37 -2.50 -6.29
CA ASP A 6 -1.52 -3.06 -7.33
C ASP A 6 -1.28 -2.03 -8.44
N ARG A 7 -0.18 -2.16 -9.16
CA ARG A 7 0.14 -1.29 -10.29
C ARG A 7 0.57 -2.15 -11.47
N THR A 8 -0.09 -1.94 -12.60
CA THR A 8 0.18 -2.67 -13.83
C THR A 8 0.49 -1.72 -14.98
N GLN A 9 1.46 -2.09 -15.80
CA GLN A 9 1.69 -1.43 -17.08
C GLN A 9 0.78 -2.09 -18.12
N TRP A 10 -0.31 -1.42 -18.47
CA TRP A 10 -1.25 -1.90 -19.47
C TRP A 10 -1.08 -1.12 -20.77
N ARG A 11 -0.44 -1.75 -21.77
CA ARG A 11 -0.05 -1.09 -23.03
C ARG A 11 0.79 0.16 -22.72
N SER A 12 0.39 1.32 -23.22
CA SER A 12 1.02 2.62 -22.96
C SER A 12 0.62 3.26 -21.63
N GLN A 13 -0.29 2.66 -20.86
CA GLN A 13 -0.85 3.23 -19.64
C GLN A 13 -0.25 2.59 -18.38
N ASN A 14 0.11 3.42 -17.41
CA ASN A 14 0.53 2.96 -16.09
C ASN A 14 -0.68 3.05 -15.15
N VAL A 15 -1.34 1.93 -14.91
CA VAL A 15 -2.59 1.86 -14.15
C VAL A 15 -2.26 1.51 -12.71
N PHE A 16 -2.68 2.38 -11.79
CA PHE A 16 -2.56 2.14 -10.35
C PHE A 16 -3.95 1.92 -9.77
N ILE A 17 -4.18 0.74 -9.19
CA ILE A 17 -5.51 0.23 -8.85
C ILE A 17 -5.58 -0.19 -7.38
N ILE A 18 -6.76 0.01 -6.79
CA ILE A 18 -7.15 -0.59 -5.51
C ILE A 18 -8.36 -1.50 -5.72
N SER A 19 -8.26 -2.72 -5.21
CA SER A 19 -9.24 -3.78 -5.40
C SER A 19 -9.71 -4.34 -4.07
N LEU A 20 -11.01 -4.63 -3.96
CA LEU A 20 -11.57 -5.43 -2.87
C LEU A 20 -11.21 -6.89 -3.09
N ILE A 21 -10.69 -7.55 -2.07
CA ILE A 21 -10.40 -8.98 -2.10
C ILE A 21 -11.59 -9.73 -1.51
N GLU A 22 -12.27 -10.50 -2.34
CA GLU A 22 -13.43 -11.30 -1.96
C GLU A 22 -13.34 -12.67 -2.64
N GLN A 23 -13.46 -13.77 -1.87
CA GLN A 23 -13.45 -15.14 -2.41
C GLN A 23 -12.34 -15.45 -3.43
N LYS A 24 -11.09 -15.07 -3.11
CA LYS A 24 -9.90 -15.21 -3.99
C LYS A 24 -9.94 -14.39 -5.29
N ARG A 25 -10.82 -13.41 -5.40
CA ARG A 25 -10.93 -12.49 -6.53
C ARG A 25 -10.58 -11.08 -6.10
N ALA A 26 -9.84 -10.38 -6.96
CA ALA A 26 -9.59 -8.96 -6.82
C ALA A 26 -10.61 -8.19 -7.68
N ILE A 27 -11.55 -7.51 -7.02
CA ILE A 27 -12.58 -6.70 -7.68
C ILE A 27 -12.11 -5.25 -7.69
N PRO A 28 -11.81 -4.65 -8.86
CA PRO A 28 -11.44 -3.24 -8.98
C PRO A 28 -12.46 -2.31 -8.33
N VAL A 29 -12.02 -1.46 -7.42
CA VAL A 29 -12.89 -0.46 -6.77
C VAL A 29 -12.57 0.95 -7.27
N TYR A 30 -11.29 1.26 -7.40
CA TYR A 30 -10.85 2.57 -7.87
C TYR A 30 -9.48 2.48 -8.54
N TRP A 31 -9.23 3.31 -9.54
CA TRP A 31 -7.94 3.36 -10.22
C TRP A 31 -7.60 4.78 -10.66
N ILE A 32 -6.31 5.03 -10.84
CA ILE A 32 -5.78 6.24 -11.46
C ILE A 32 -4.76 5.87 -12.53
N LEU A 33 -4.71 6.68 -13.58
CA LEU A 33 -3.65 6.60 -14.58
C LEU A 33 -2.48 7.47 -14.11
N LEU A 34 -1.30 6.87 -13.96
CA LEU A 34 -0.10 7.60 -13.62
C LEU A 34 0.50 8.19 -14.91
N PRO A 35 0.78 9.50 -14.97
CA PRO A 35 1.27 10.17 -16.18
C PRO A 35 2.75 9.85 -16.50
N LYS A 36 3.38 8.97 -15.70
CA LYS A 36 4.80 8.64 -15.75
C LYS A 36 5.01 7.14 -15.79
N ARG A 37 6.11 6.71 -16.40
CA ARG A 37 6.64 5.35 -16.24
C ARG A 37 7.35 5.23 -14.90
N GLY A 38 7.22 4.09 -14.22
CA GLY A 38 7.87 3.80 -12.95
C GLY A 38 6.93 3.85 -11.73
N CYS A 39 7.53 3.96 -10.54
CA CYS A 39 6.86 3.79 -9.26
C CYS A 39 5.93 4.95 -8.89
N SER A 40 4.87 4.63 -8.13
CA SER A 40 4.04 5.64 -7.49
C SER A 40 4.80 6.38 -6.38
N ASN A 41 4.50 7.67 -6.19
CA ASN A 41 4.94 8.43 -5.03
C ASN A 41 3.85 8.43 -3.94
N LEU A 42 4.21 8.89 -2.73
CA LEU A 42 3.28 8.96 -1.61
C LEU A 42 2.02 9.78 -1.91
N GLY A 43 2.14 10.84 -2.71
CA GLY A 43 1.00 11.67 -3.10
C GLY A 43 -0.01 10.89 -3.97
N GLU A 44 0.50 10.12 -4.94
CA GLU A 44 -0.29 9.25 -5.81
C GLU A 44 -0.94 8.11 -5.01
N GLN A 45 -0.22 7.51 -4.07
CA GLN A 45 -0.76 6.49 -3.14
C GLN A 45 -1.90 7.05 -2.31
N LYS A 46 -1.72 8.23 -1.70
CA LYS A 46 -2.78 8.93 -0.96
C LYS A 46 -3.97 9.25 -1.86
N LYS A 47 -3.74 9.68 -3.11
CA LYS A 47 -4.79 10.00 -4.08
C LYS A 47 -5.62 8.76 -4.44
N LEU A 48 -4.99 7.59 -4.55
CA LEU A 48 -5.68 6.32 -4.78
C LEU A 48 -6.51 5.87 -3.57
N ILE A 49 -5.97 6.02 -2.35
CA ILE A 49 -6.58 5.49 -1.12
C ILE A 49 -7.70 6.40 -0.58
N ARG A 50 -7.61 7.73 -0.73
CA ARG A 50 -8.61 8.67 -0.18
C ARG A 50 -10.06 8.39 -0.64
N PRO A 51 -10.35 8.08 -1.91
CA PRO A 51 -11.68 7.68 -2.35
C PRO A 51 -12.19 6.44 -1.62
N LEU A 52 -11.33 5.43 -1.41
CA LEU A 52 -11.68 4.22 -0.66
C LEU A 52 -12.18 4.56 0.75
N LEU A 53 -11.46 5.41 1.47
CA LEU A 53 -11.81 5.77 2.86
C LEU A 53 -13.15 6.50 2.96
N ARG A 54 -13.56 7.20 1.89
CA ARG A 54 -14.87 7.85 1.82
C ARG A 54 -15.97 6.83 1.53
N LEU A 55 -15.72 5.91 0.59
CA LEU A 55 -16.68 4.88 0.18
C LEU A 55 -16.96 3.86 1.30
N PHE A 56 -15.92 3.44 2.02
CA PHE A 56 -16.00 2.41 3.06
C PHE A 56 -15.90 3.01 4.47
N LYS A 57 -16.42 4.23 4.65
CA LYS A 57 -16.46 4.89 5.96
C LYS A 57 -17.24 4.02 6.96
N GLY A 58 -16.67 3.80 8.14
CA GLY A 58 -17.27 2.98 9.20
C GLY A 58 -16.93 1.49 9.11
N TYR A 59 -16.31 1.03 8.02
CA TYR A 59 -15.81 -0.33 7.93
C TYR A 59 -14.37 -0.42 8.43
N ARG A 60 -14.04 -1.56 9.05
CA ARG A 60 -12.65 -1.91 9.35
C ARG A 60 -11.94 -2.32 8.05
N ILE A 61 -10.92 -1.56 7.67
CA ILE A 61 -10.18 -1.72 6.41
C ILE A 61 -8.80 -2.29 6.72
N LEU A 62 -8.45 -3.37 6.04
CA LEU A 62 -7.08 -3.91 5.95
C LEU A 62 -6.54 -3.63 4.54
N LEU A 63 -5.44 -2.88 4.43
CA LEU A 63 -4.81 -2.56 3.16
C LEU A 63 -3.54 -3.39 2.94
N LEU A 64 -3.52 -4.16 1.85
CA LEU A 64 -2.39 -4.97 1.40
C LEU A 64 -1.63 -4.23 0.30
N GLY A 65 -0.31 -4.15 0.40
CA GLY A 65 0.56 -3.59 -0.64
C GLY A 65 1.87 -4.35 -0.76
N ASP A 66 2.28 -4.66 -1.99
CA ASP A 66 3.56 -5.33 -2.27
C ASP A 66 4.73 -4.33 -2.36
N ARG A 67 5.90 -4.84 -2.79
CA ARG A 67 7.20 -4.20 -2.97
C ARG A 67 7.24 -2.92 -3.82
N GLU A 68 6.15 -2.49 -4.42
CA GLU A 68 6.11 -1.17 -5.04
C GLU A 68 5.72 -0.06 -4.04
N PHE A 69 5.27 -0.42 -2.84
CA PHE A 69 4.68 0.49 -1.83
C PHE A 69 5.45 0.54 -0.50
N HIS A 70 6.72 0.12 -0.52
CA HIS A 70 7.68 0.04 0.59
C HIS A 70 7.86 1.28 1.48
N SER A 71 7.22 2.41 1.20
CA SER A 71 7.56 3.63 1.92
C SER A 71 7.06 3.56 3.37
N ILE A 72 7.99 3.65 4.31
CA ILE A 72 7.71 3.91 5.74
C ILE A 72 6.74 5.10 5.89
N LYS A 73 6.83 6.07 4.98
CA LYS A 73 5.93 7.23 4.89
C LYS A 73 4.46 6.84 4.62
N LEU A 74 4.21 5.82 3.80
CA LEU A 74 2.86 5.29 3.58
C LEU A 74 2.35 4.58 4.82
N ALA A 75 3.18 3.73 5.44
CA ALA A 75 2.84 3.04 6.69
C ALA A 75 2.44 4.04 7.79
N HIS A 76 3.26 5.08 8.04
CA HIS A 76 2.91 6.13 9.01
C HIS A 76 1.62 6.86 8.65
N TRP A 77 1.41 7.15 7.37
CA TRP A 77 0.18 7.82 6.95
C TRP A 77 -1.06 6.94 7.17
N LEU A 78 -1.00 5.65 6.84
CA LEU A 78 -2.09 4.69 7.08
C LEU A 78 -2.37 4.56 8.58
N HIS A 79 -1.32 4.47 9.39
CA HIS A 79 -1.42 4.43 10.84
C HIS A 79 -2.11 5.69 11.40
N SER A 80 -1.72 6.89 10.93
CA SER A 80 -2.37 8.15 11.34
C SER A 80 -3.86 8.25 10.95
N LYS A 81 -4.34 7.36 10.08
CA LYS A 81 -5.74 7.25 9.65
C LYS A 81 -6.48 6.10 10.32
N GLY A 82 -5.84 5.37 11.23
CA GLY A 82 -6.42 4.19 11.89
C GLY A 82 -6.69 3.04 10.92
N ILE A 83 -5.95 2.97 9.81
CA ILE A 83 -6.09 1.92 8.80
C ILE A 83 -5.08 0.82 9.14
N GLU A 84 -5.56 -0.43 9.20
CA GLU A 84 -4.68 -1.60 9.32
C GLU A 84 -4.03 -1.88 7.97
N PHE A 85 -2.78 -2.32 7.97
CA PHE A 85 -2.05 -2.56 6.74
C PHE A 85 -1.06 -3.72 6.85
N VAL A 86 -0.86 -4.39 5.73
CA VAL A 86 0.28 -5.30 5.50
C VAL A 86 1.03 -4.77 4.28
N LEU A 87 2.23 -4.25 4.53
CA LEU A 87 3.11 -3.76 3.48
C LEU A 87 4.35 -4.65 3.45
N HIS A 88 4.65 -5.22 2.30
CA HIS A 88 5.90 -5.97 2.12
C HIS A 88 7.08 -5.00 2.29
N GLN A 89 8.09 -5.40 3.07
CA GLN A 89 9.34 -4.66 3.29
C GLN A 89 10.53 -5.39 2.66
N LYS A 90 11.50 -4.65 2.12
CA LYS A 90 12.75 -5.26 1.65
C LYS A 90 13.55 -5.77 2.84
N GLN A 91 14.23 -6.89 2.68
CA GLN A 91 15.13 -7.46 3.71
C GLN A 91 16.21 -6.46 4.17
N GLY A 92 16.66 -5.56 3.30
CA GLY A 92 17.63 -4.51 3.64
C GLY A 92 17.06 -3.32 4.44
N THR A 93 15.77 -3.33 4.79
CA THR A 93 15.14 -2.25 5.56
C THR A 93 15.66 -2.25 6.98
N TYR A 94 16.08 -1.09 7.49
CA TYR A 94 16.47 -0.95 8.89
C TYR A 94 15.22 -0.83 9.77
N ILE A 95 15.22 -1.60 10.85
CA ILE A 95 14.18 -1.63 11.87
C ILE A 95 14.81 -1.32 13.23
N ARG A 96 13.99 -0.83 14.14
CA ARG A 96 14.37 -0.59 15.52
C ARG A 96 13.22 -1.04 16.41
N GLN A 97 13.46 -2.03 17.27
CA GLN A 97 12.51 -2.38 18.32
C GLN A 97 12.67 -1.43 19.51
N GLU A 98 11.69 -1.38 20.40
CA GLU A 98 11.79 -0.55 21.60
C GLU A 98 13.03 -0.96 22.41
N ASN A 99 13.85 0.02 22.76
CA ASN A 99 15.12 -0.14 23.50
C ASN A 99 16.23 -0.94 22.79
N GLU A 100 16.13 -1.18 21.48
CA GLU A 100 17.18 -1.83 20.69
C GLU A 100 17.88 -0.86 19.71
N SER A 101 19.09 -1.25 19.28
CA SER A 101 19.80 -0.55 18.20
C SER A 101 19.16 -0.85 16.84
N TYR A 102 19.47 -0.02 15.84
CA TYR A 102 19.01 -0.27 14.47
C TYR A 102 19.64 -1.56 13.94
N GLN A 103 18.79 -2.47 13.46
CA GLN A 103 19.21 -3.69 12.80
C GLN A 103 18.52 -3.81 11.44
N ARG A 104 19.06 -4.64 10.54
CA ARG A 104 18.41 -4.90 9.24
C ARG A 104 17.31 -5.93 9.44
N LEU A 105 16.23 -5.82 8.69
CA LEU A 105 15.16 -6.83 8.73
C LEU A 105 15.70 -8.24 8.44
N GLN A 106 16.71 -8.36 7.58
CA GLN A 106 17.42 -9.61 7.29
C GLN A 106 18.01 -10.29 8.54
N SER A 107 18.41 -9.55 9.58
CA SER A 107 18.97 -10.19 10.79
C SER A 107 17.91 -10.92 11.63
N LEU A 108 16.63 -10.79 11.29
CA LEU A 108 15.53 -11.47 11.96
C LEU A 108 15.01 -12.73 11.24
N GLY A 109 15.53 -13.08 10.06
CA GLY A 109 15.11 -14.27 9.28
C GLY A 109 15.30 -14.14 7.78
#